data_AF-A0A354YBF1-F1
#
_entry.id   AF-A0A354YBF1-F1
#
_cell.length_a   1.000
_cell.length_b   1.000
_cell.length_c   1.000
_cell.angle_alpha   90.00
_cell.angle_beta   90.00
_cell.angle_gamma   90.00
#
_symmetry.space_group_name_H-M   'P 1'
#
loop_
_entity.id
_entity.type
_entity.pdbx_description
1 polymer ?
#
loop_
_entity_poly.entity_id
_entity_poly.type
_entity_poly.pdbx_seq_one_letter_code
_entity_poly.pdbx_strand_id
1 'polypeptide(L)' 'MSRPTDTERGARIALDYASALLAAAKGKDLFPVRLTPKHRQLWLGIKRVSEEQLAECRALREARA' A
#
# COMPACT_ATOMS: atom_id res chain seq x y z
N MET A 1 -7.55 23.46 1.89
CA MET A 1 -7.00 22.08 1.81
C MET A 1 -8.14 21.09 1.94
N SER A 2 -8.42 20.25 0.93
CA SER A 2 -9.46 19.22 1.07
C SER A 2 -8.99 18.16 2.08
N ARG A 3 -9.87 17.77 2.99
CA ARG A 3 -9.58 16.68 3.93
C ARG A 3 -9.36 15.37 3.15
N PRO A 4 -8.50 14.45 3.63
CA PRO A 4 -8.37 13.12 3.04
C PRO A 4 -9.73 12.43 3.04
N THR A 5 -10.08 11.79 1.93
CA THR A 5 -11.29 10.96 1.86
C THR A 5 -11.07 9.64 2.61
N ASP A 6 -12.14 8.96 3.01
CA ASP A 6 -12.04 7.62 3.61
C ASP A 6 -11.34 6.62 2.67
N THR A 7 -11.50 6.80 1.35
CA THR A 7 -10.76 6.06 0.33
C THR A 7 -9.26 6.34 0.34
N GLU A 8 -8.84 7.61 0.42
CA GLU A 8 -7.41 7.97 0.52
C GLU A 8 -6.79 7.41 1.82
N ARG A 9 -7.55 7.46 2.92
CA ARG A 9 -7.13 6.90 4.20
C ARG A 9 -6.99 5.38 4.13
N GLY A 10 -7.96 4.69 3.53
CA GLY A 10 -7.92 3.23 3.33
C GLY A 10 -6.74 2.79 2.46
N ALA A 11 -6.48 3.51 1.36
CA ALA A 11 -5.33 3.23 0.49
C ALA A 11 -3.99 3.39 1.22
N ARG A 12 -3.88 4.39 2.09
CA ARG A 12 -2.68 4.58 2.94
C ARG A 12 -2.46 3.42 3.90
N ILE A 13 -3.50 3.00 4.62
CA ILE A 13 -3.43 1.87 5.55
C ILE A 13 -3.04 0.58 4.81
N ALA A 14 -3.66 0.34 3.64
CA ALA A 14 -3.36 -0.82 2.81
C ALA A 14 -1.91 -0.81 2.30
N LEU A 15 -1.41 0.34 1.86
CA LEU A 15 -0.04 0.52 1.42
C LEU A 15 0.97 0.26 2.54
N ASP A 16 0.73 0.81 3.72
CA ASP A 16 1.59 0.64 4.90
C ASP A 16 1.67 -0.84 5.29
N TYR A 17 0.53 -1.52 5.35
CA TYR A 17 0.45 -2.92 5.73
C TYR A 17 1.11 -3.85 4.69
N ALA A 18 0.83 -3.63 3.40
CA ALA A 18 1.44 -4.40 2.32
C ALA A 18 2.96 -4.21 2.28
N SER A 19 3.44 -2.99 2.51
CA SER A 19 4.86 -2.67 2.54
C SER A 19 5.57 -3.33 3.73
N ALA A 20 4.96 -3.29 4.93
CA ALA A 20 5.51 -3.94 6.11
C ALA A 20 5.60 -5.47 5.93
N LEU A 21 4.55 -6.10 5.40
CA LEU A 21 4.55 -7.55 5.14
C LEU A 21 5.58 -7.97 4.10
N LEU A 22 5.71 -7.21 3.01
CA LEU A 22 6.71 -7.51 1.98
C LEU A 22 8.14 -7.30 2.49
N ALA A 23 8.36 -6.33 3.37
CA ALA A 23 9.66 -6.10 4.01
C ALA A 23 10.00 -7.22 4.99
N ALA A 24 9.08 -7.59 5.88
CA ALA A 24 9.24 -8.69 6.83
C ALA A 24 9.50 -10.04 6.13
N ALA A 25 8.95 -10.24 4.93
CA ALA A 25 9.19 -11.44 4.13
C ALA A 25 10.53 -11.47 3.38
N LYS A 26 11.25 -10.34 3.30
CA LYS A 26 12.61 -10.27 2.72
C LYS A 26 13.71 -10.36 3.78
N GLY A 27 13.40 -10.09 5.04
CA GLY A 27 14.36 -10.02 6.13
C GLY A 27 15.02 -11.36 6.45
N LYS A 28 16.26 -11.29 6.96
CA LYS A 28 16.92 -12.39 7.67
C LYS A 28 16.59 -12.32 9.16
N ASP A 29 15.32 -12.10 9.49
CA ASP A 29 14.89 -12.03 10.88
C ASP A 29 14.97 -13.40 11.52
N LEU A 30 15.16 -13.43 12.85
CA LEU A 30 15.13 -14.67 13.64
C LEU A 30 13.80 -15.43 13.47
N PHE A 31 12.72 -14.71 13.18
CA PHE A 31 11.38 -15.24 12.90
C PHE A 31 10.82 -14.66 11.59
N PRO A 32 11.22 -15.21 10.43
CA PRO A 32 10.88 -14.62 9.14
C PRO A 32 9.40 -14.86 8.81
N VAL A 33 8.72 -13.82 8.34
CA VAL A 33 7.36 -13.94 7.78
C VAL A 33 7.45 -14.65 6.44
N ARG A 34 7.04 -15.91 6.38
CA ARG A 34 7.08 -16.68 5.11
C ARG A 34 5.82 -16.47 4.31
N LEU A 35 5.93 -15.67 3.26
CA LEU A 35 4.86 -15.55 2.26
C LEU A 35 5.03 -16.63 1.20
N THR A 36 3.95 -17.36 0.91
CA THR A 36 3.89 -18.21 -0.29
C THR A 36 4.00 -17.32 -1.54
N PRO A 37 4.42 -17.86 -2.71
CA PRO A 37 4.48 -17.08 -3.94
C PRO A 37 3.16 -16.38 -4.28
N LYS A 38 2.03 -17.06 -4.06
CA LYS A 38 0.68 -16.51 -4.26
C LYS A 38 0.39 -15.35 -3.32
N HIS A 39 0.70 -15.49 -2.02
CA HIS A 39 0.52 -14.38 -1.07
C HIS A 39 1.42 -13.20 -1.39
N ARG A 40 2.67 -13.45 -1.80
CA ARG A 40 3.58 -12.39 -2.20
C ARG A 40 3.06 -11.61 -3.42
N GLN A 41 2.54 -12.30 -4.43
CA GLN A 41 1.91 -11.66 -5.58
C GLN A 41 0.68 -10.83 -5.17
N LEU A 42 -0.16 -11.36 -4.28
CA LEU A 42 -1.31 -10.63 -3.74
C LEU A 42 -0.87 -9.32 -3.06
N TRP A 43 0.11 -9.38 -2.16
CA TRP A 43 0.61 -8.19 -1.45
C TRP A 43 1.27 -7.17 -2.37
N LEU A 44 1.99 -7.63 -3.40
CA LEU A 44 2.51 -6.74 -4.44
C LEU A 44 1.38 -6.05 -5.22
N GLY A 45 0.30 -6.78 -5.53
CA GLY A 45 -0.90 -6.23 -6.17
C GLY A 45 -1.58 -5.17 -5.29
N ILE A 46 -1.80 -5.47 -4.02
CA ILE A 46 -2.40 -4.53 -3.05
C ILE A 46 -1.55 -3.26 -2.93
N LYS A 47 -0.22 -3.42 -2.82
CA LYS A 47 0.71 -2.30 -2.78
C LYS A 47 0.55 -1.40 -4.01
N ARG A 48 0.59 -2.00 -5.20
CA ARG A 48 0.47 -1.28 -6.48
C ARG A 48 -0.84 -0.51 -6.59
N VAL A 49 -1.97 -1.16 -6.35
CA VAL A 49 -3.31 -0.52 -6.44
C VAL A 49 -3.44 0.63 -5.44
N SER A 50 -2.86 0.47 -4.25
CA SER A 50 -2.86 1.52 -3.23
C SER A 50 -2.02 2.73 -3.64
N GLU A 51 -0.83 2.51 -4.24
CA GLU A 51 0.01 3.58 -4.79
C GLU A 51 -0.71 4.33 -5.93
N GLU A 52 -1.34 3.60 -6.86
CA GLU A 52 -2.12 4.16 -7.96
C GLU A 52 -3.29 5.02 -7.44
N GLN A 53 -4.04 4.52 -6.44
CA GLN A 53 -5.16 5.25 -5.86
C GLN A 53 -4.73 6.53 -5.15
N LEU A 54 -3.62 6.50 -4.39
CA LEU A 54 -3.10 7.68 -3.71
C LEU A 54 -2.59 8.73 -4.71
N ALA A 55 -1.96 8.29 -5.81
CA ALA A 55 -1.54 9.17 -6.90
C ALA A 55 -2.75 9.84 -7.57
N GLU A 56 -3.82 9.09 -7.85
CA GLU A 56 -5.07 9.63 -8.41
C GLU A 56 -5.72 10.65 -7.44
N CYS A 57 -5.84 10.32 -6.16
CA CYS A 57 -6.38 11.24 -5.15
C CYS A 57 -5.55 12.52 -5.01
N ARG A 58 -4.24 12.44 -5.26
CA ARG A 58 -3.36 13.63 -5.31
C ARG A 58 -3.62 14.45 -6.57
N ALA A 59 -3.65 13.82 -7.75
CA ALA A 59 -3.92 14.49 -9.01
C ALA A 59 -5.28 15.21 -9.02
N LEU A 60 -6.33 14.59 -8.48
CA LEU A 60 -7.65 15.21 -8.35
C LEU A 60 -7.67 16.43 -7.43
N ARG A 61 -6.82 16.45 -6.39
CA ARG A 61 -6.68 17.62 -5.51
C ARG A 61 -5.92 18.75 -6.19
N GLU A 62 -4.85 18.42 -6.91
CA GLU A 62 -4.06 19.39 -7.67
C GLU A 62 -4.88 20.02 -8.81
N ALA A 63 -5.73 19.23 -9.50
CA ALA A 63 -6.62 19.74 -10.54
C ALA A 63 -7.77 20.62 -10.01
N ARG A 64 -8.08 20.53 -8.71
CA ARG A 64 -9.15 21.31 -8.06
C ARG A 64 -8.63 22.55 -7.31
N ALA A 65 -7.32 22.66 -7.13
CA ALA A 65 -6.64 23.79 -6.49
C ALA A 65 -6.37 24.91 -7.50
#